data_AF-A0A925VAJ9-F1
#
_entry.id   AF-A0A925VAJ9-F1
#
_cell.length_a   1.000
_cell.length_b   1.000
_cell.length_c   1.000
_cell.angle_alpha   90.00
_cell.angle_beta   90.00
_cell.angle_gamma   90.00
#
_symmetry.space_group_name_H-M   'P 1'
#
loop_
_entity.id
_entity.type
_entity.pdbx_description
1 polymer ?
#
loop_
_entity_poly.entity_id
_entity_poly.type
_entity_poly.pdbx_seq_one_letter_code
_entity_poly.pdbx_strand_id
1 'polypeptide(L)'
;MKGSSSIVVWLGVALVAAAACGGSQTAGQPAAPVVITGPNDFVMRDVRKDAARRLDCQVPDVGAIVGSWAGAEGNVTAYGCGNEINYYLRCVTSHQCTISATD
;
A
#
# COMPACT_ATOMS: atom_id res chain seq x y z
N MET A 1 51.48 4.25 47.55
CA MET A 1 50.55 3.42 46.75
C MET A 1 50.35 4.17 45.44
N LYS A 2 51.21 4.02 44.41
CA LYS A 2 51.23 3.03 43.31
C LYS A 2 49.85 2.66 42.74
N GLY A 3 49.65 2.98 41.46
CA GLY A 3 48.51 2.62 40.60
C GLY A 3 48.23 3.74 39.59
N SER A 4 48.92 3.84 38.45
CA SER A 4 48.69 3.13 37.18
C SER A 4 47.24 3.24 36.66
N SER A 5 47.02 4.01 35.59
CA SER A 5 45.89 3.89 34.63
C SER A 5 46.18 4.86 33.46
N SER A 6 46.92 4.46 32.43
CA SER A 6 46.51 3.69 31.24
C SER A 6 45.56 4.47 30.31
N ILE A 7 46.17 4.94 29.23
CA ILE A 7 45.61 5.65 28.06
C ILE A 7 44.72 4.70 27.25
N VAL A 8 43.58 5.19 26.74
CA VAL A 8 42.81 4.51 25.69
C VAL A 8 42.69 5.46 24.49
N VAL A 9 43.54 5.24 23.48
CA VAL A 9 43.43 5.86 22.17
C VAL A 9 42.39 5.08 21.37
N TRP A 10 41.27 5.72 21.02
CA TRP A 10 40.24 5.15 20.16
C TRP A 10 40.74 5.09 18.72
N LEU A 11 41.12 3.89 18.27
CA LEU A 11 41.35 3.59 16.86
C LEU A 11 40.02 3.61 16.11
N GLY A 12 39.81 4.61 15.25
CA GLY A 12 38.72 4.63 14.30
C GLY A 12 38.96 3.59 13.20
N VAL A 13 38.29 2.44 13.30
CA VAL A 13 38.23 1.45 12.22
C VAL A 13 37.10 1.83 11.28
N ALA A 14 37.45 2.46 10.15
CA ALA A 14 36.53 2.69 9.04
C ALA A 14 36.25 1.37 8.32
N LEU A 15 35.13 0.74 8.65
CA LEU A 15 34.53 -0.37 7.91
C LEU A 15 33.98 0.15 6.58
N VAL A 16 34.80 0.13 5.53
CA VAL A 16 34.31 0.23 4.16
C VAL A 16 33.90 -1.18 3.72
N ALA A 17 32.66 -1.54 4.02
CA ALA A 17 32.02 -2.71 3.46
C ALA A 17 31.76 -2.46 1.97
N ALA A 18 32.77 -2.72 1.13
CA ALA A 18 32.58 -2.86 -0.30
C ALA A 18 31.89 -4.21 -0.56
N ALA A 19 30.57 -4.24 -0.32
CA ALA A 19 29.71 -5.29 -0.85
C ALA A 19 29.71 -5.16 -2.36
N ALA A 20 30.53 -5.98 -3.03
CA ALA A 20 30.43 -6.21 -4.45
C ALA A 20 29.02 -6.73 -4.75
N CYS A 21 28.18 -5.85 -5.29
CA CYS A 21 26.91 -6.15 -5.90
C CYS A 21 27.20 -6.97 -7.17
N GLY A 22 27.27 -8.29 -7.01
CA GLY A 22 27.56 -9.23 -8.09
C GLY A 22 26.65 -10.43 -7.96
N GLY A 23 25.48 -10.37 -8.58
CA GLY A 23 24.56 -11.50 -8.61
C GLY A 23 23.10 -11.10 -8.68
N SER A 24 22.69 -10.49 -9.79
CA SER A 24 21.30 -10.54 -10.23
C SER A 24 20.95 -11.99 -10.53
N GLN A 25 20.47 -12.74 -9.53
CA GLN A 25 19.60 -13.88 -9.75
C GLN A 25 18.30 -13.58 -9.03
N THR A 26 17.37 -13.05 -9.81
CA THR A 26 15.94 -12.95 -9.52
C THR A 26 15.43 -14.36 -9.20
N ALA A 27 15.60 -14.78 -7.95
CA ALA A 27 14.95 -15.96 -7.41
C ALA A 27 13.45 -15.66 -7.41
N GLY A 28 12.74 -16.39 -8.27
CA GLY A 28 11.30 -16.32 -8.55
C GLY A 28 10.49 -15.42 -7.64
N GLN A 29 10.09 -14.26 -8.17
CA GLN A 29 8.89 -13.59 -7.68
C GLN A 29 7.78 -14.65 -7.66
N PRO A 30 7.17 -14.97 -6.51
CA PRO A 30 6.00 -15.83 -6.51
C PRO A 30 4.99 -15.21 -7.47
N ALA A 31 4.47 -16.00 -8.42
CA ALA A 31 3.45 -15.56 -9.35
C ALA A 31 2.36 -14.83 -8.53
N ALA A 32 2.10 -13.56 -8.85
CA ALA A 32 1.19 -12.75 -8.08
C ALA A 32 -0.14 -13.51 -7.95
N PRO A 33 -0.68 -13.67 -6.74
CA PRO A 33 -1.93 -14.40 -6.54
C PRO A 33 -3.00 -13.81 -7.45
N VAL A 34 -3.51 -14.62 -8.37
CA VAL A 34 -4.54 -14.18 -9.32
C VAL A 34 -5.83 -13.99 -8.54
N VAL A 35 -6.21 -12.74 -8.30
CA VAL A 35 -7.48 -12.40 -7.66
C VAL A 35 -8.59 -12.60 -8.68
N ILE A 36 -9.51 -13.52 -8.39
CA ILE A 36 -10.67 -13.84 -9.24
C ILE A 36 -11.97 -13.21 -8.68
N THR A 37 -11.88 -12.51 -7.55
CA THR A 37 -13.03 -12.00 -6.79
C THR A 37 -12.99 -10.48 -6.68
N GLY A 38 -14.18 -9.87 -6.66
CA GLY A 38 -14.35 -8.43 -6.41
C GLY A 38 -13.78 -7.93 -5.08
N PRO A 39 -13.85 -6.62 -4.83
CA PRO A 39 -13.27 -5.99 -3.65
C PRO A 39 -14.03 -6.44 -2.41
N ASN A 40 -13.30 -6.69 -1.32
CA ASN A 40 -13.92 -7.06 -0.05
C ASN A 40 -14.41 -5.83 0.74
N ASP A 41 -15.07 -6.07 1.88
CA ASP A 41 -15.61 -4.99 2.72
C ASP A 41 -14.55 -4.04 3.28
N PHE A 42 -13.31 -4.51 3.48
CA PHE A 42 -12.21 -3.65 3.94
C PHE A 42 -11.83 -2.62 2.88
N VAL A 43 -11.68 -3.07 1.63
CA VAL A 43 -11.39 -2.19 0.49
C VAL A 43 -12.56 -1.22 0.28
N MET A 44 -13.81 -1.70 0.34
CA MET A 44 -15.00 -0.85 0.23
C MET A 44 -15.10 0.18 1.35
N ARG A 45 -14.65 -0.16 2.57
CA ARG A 45 -14.57 0.81 3.68
C ARG A 45 -13.54 1.89 3.40
N ASP A 46 -12.41 1.54 2.83
CA ASP A 46 -11.35 2.50 2.51
C ASP A 46 -11.75 3.41 1.34
N VAL A 47 -12.47 2.87 0.33
CA VAL A 47 -13.11 3.68 -0.72
C VAL A 47 -14.09 4.69 -0.12
N ARG A 48 -14.99 4.27 0.78
CA ARG A 48 -15.93 5.19 1.44
C ARG A 48 -15.23 6.26 2.25
N LYS A 49 -14.13 5.94 2.94
CA LYS A 49 -13.34 6.94 3.69
C LYS A 49 -12.65 7.95 2.77
N ASP A 50 -12.08 7.49 1.66
CA ASP A 50 -11.46 8.38 0.67
C ASP A 50 -12.52 9.29 0.03
N ALA A 51 -13.65 8.71 -0.38
CA ALA A 51 -14.76 9.42 -0.98
C ALA A 51 -15.37 10.45 -0.03
N ALA A 52 -15.57 10.10 1.24
CA ALA A 52 -16.05 11.04 2.26
C ALA A 52 -15.17 12.27 2.38
N ARG A 53 -13.84 12.09 2.35
CA ARG A 53 -12.89 13.21 2.36
C ARG A 53 -12.98 14.06 1.10
N ARG A 54 -13.17 13.46 -0.07
CA ARG A 54 -13.23 14.18 -1.36
C ARG A 54 -14.56 14.90 -1.59
N LEU A 55 -15.65 14.30 -1.11
CA LEU A 55 -17.02 14.81 -1.24
C LEU A 55 -17.40 15.79 -0.12
N ASP A 56 -16.50 16.04 0.84
CA ASP A 56 -16.77 16.81 2.06
C ASP A 56 -17.99 16.28 2.84
N CYS A 57 -18.04 14.95 2.97
CA CYS A 57 -19.11 14.20 3.62
C CYS A 57 -18.64 13.48 4.88
N GLN A 58 -19.59 13.11 5.75
CA GLN A 58 -19.32 12.12 6.79
C GLN A 58 -19.33 10.71 6.17
N VAL A 59 -18.40 9.85 6.59
CA VAL A 59 -18.29 8.45 6.13
C VAL A 59 -19.61 7.65 6.17
N PRO A 60 -20.46 7.72 7.22
CA PRO A 60 -21.75 7.00 7.22
C PRO A 60 -22.72 7.45 6.13
N ASP A 61 -22.57 8.67 5.62
CA ASP A 61 -23.43 9.23 4.56
C ASP A 61 -22.93 8.89 3.16
N VAL A 62 -21.82 8.16 3.05
CA VAL A 62 -21.21 7.74 1.77
C VAL A 62 -21.47 6.26 1.51
N GLY A 63 -22.26 5.99 0.48
CA GLY A 63 -22.44 4.67 -0.10
C GLY A 63 -21.31 4.33 -1.09
N ALA A 64 -21.12 3.04 -1.35
CA ALA A 64 -20.24 2.58 -2.43
C ALA A 64 -20.83 1.32 -3.06
N ILE A 65 -20.92 1.30 -4.39
CA ILE A 65 -21.45 0.20 -5.20
C ILE A 65 -20.36 -0.31 -6.12
N VAL A 66 -20.20 -1.63 -6.17
CA VAL A 66 -19.31 -2.30 -7.12
C VAL A 66 -19.98 -2.32 -8.49
N GLY A 67 -19.30 -1.77 -9.49
CA GLY A 67 -19.73 -1.79 -10.88
C GLY A 67 -19.19 -3.00 -11.64
N SER A 68 -18.92 -2.81 -12.93
CA SER A 68 -18.32 -3.84 -13.78
C SER A 68 -16.96 -4.29 -13.25
N TRP A 69 -16.76 -5.61 -13.20
CA TRP A 69 -15.54 -6.24 -12.68
C TRP A 69 -15.03 -7.31 -13.65
N ALA A 70 -13.73 -7.33 -13.90
CA ALA A 70 -13.07 -8.29 -14.79
C ALA A 70 -11.72 -8.73 -14.21
N GLY A 71 -11.62 -9.99 -13.81
CA GLY A 71 -10.42 -10.53 -13.17
C GLY A 71 -10.13 -9.82 -11.85
N ALA A 72 -8.97 -9.15 -11.78
CA ALA A 72 -8.48 -8.46 -10.60
C ALA A 72 -8.80 -6.95 -10.59
N GLU A 73 -9.55 -6.47 -11.57
CA GLU A 73 -9.74 -5.05 -11.83
C GLU A 73 -11.23 -4.74 -12.05
N GLY A 74 -11.64 -3.54 -11.68
CA GLY A 74 -13.00 -3.10 -11.91
C GLY A 74 -13.31 -1.73 -11.30
N ASN A 75 -14.57 -1.33 -11.42
CA ASN A 75 -15.02 -0.01 -11.01
C ASN A 75 -15.83 -0.08 -9.72
N VAL A 76 -15.70 0.96 -8.90
CA VAL A 76 -16.54 1.20 -7.74
C VAL A 76 -17.02 2.64 -7.80
N THR A 77 -18.32 2.86 -7.70
CA THR A 77 -18.90 4.20 -7.61
C THR A 77 -19.23 4.49 -6.15
N ALA A 78 -18.63 5.54 -5.61
CA ALA A 78 -18.98 6.07 -4.30
C ALA A 78 -19.91 7.27 -4.47
N TYR A 79 -20.93 7.38 -3.63
CA TYR A 79 -21.92 8.46 -3.72
C TYR A 79 -22.31 8.93 -2.32
N GLY A 80 -22.54 10.23 -2.16
CA GLY A 80 -22.86 10.86 -0.88
C GLY A 80 -22.99 12.37 -1.02
N CYS A 81 -23.79 12.98 -0.15
CA CYS A 81 -24.06 14.42 -0.11
C CYS A 81 -24.40 15.08 -1.47
N GLY A 82 -25.12 14.35 -2.33
CA GLY A 82 -25.54 14.85 -3.66
C GLY A 82 -24.49 14.77 -4.76
N ASN A 83 -23.33 14.15 -4.49
CA ASN A 83 -22.23 13.98 -5.43
C ASN A 83 -21.85 12.50 -5.58
N GLU A 84 -21.13 12.19 -6.66
CA GLU A 84 -20.57 10.86 -6.92
C GLU A 84 -19.11 10.93 -7.37
N ILE A 85 -18.34 9.89 -7.06
CA ILE A 85 -16.96 9.70 -7.50
C ILE A 85 -16.80 8.27 -7.99
N ASN A 86 -16.21 8.12 -9.18
CA ASN A 86 -15.88 6.82 -9.74
C ASN A 86 -14.45 6.45 -9.40
N TYR A 87 -14.27 5.21 -8.92
CA TYR A 87 -12.97 4.64 -8.59
C TYR A 87 -12.66 3.48 -9.50
N TYR A 88 -11.46 3.48 -10.04
CA TYR A 88 -10.85 2.30 -10.64
C TYR A 88 -10.04 1.56 -9.57
N LEU A 89 -10.36 0.28 -9.36
CA LEU A 89 -9.68 -0.58 -8.42
C LEU A 89 -8.89 -1.65 -9.16
N ARG A 90 -7.65 -1.86 -8.70
CA ARG A 90 -6.79 -2.95 -9.16
C ARG A 90 -6.24 -3.71 -7.98
N CYS A 91 -6.67 -4.96 -7.82
CA CYS A 91 -6.39 -5.78 -6.66
C CYS A 91 -5.24 -6.76 -6.92
N VAL A 92 -4.20 -6.72 -6.09
CA VAL A 92 -3.12 -7.74 -6.10
C VAL A 92 -3.50 -8.92 -5.19
N THR A 93 -4.26 -8.66 -4.13
CA THR A 93 -4.93 -9.66 -3.30
C THR A 93 -6.35 -9.19 -2.98
N SER A 94 -7.21 -10.04 -2.43
CA SER A 94 -8.56 -9.63 -2.03
C SER A 94 -8.59 -8.49 -1.00
N HIS A 95 -7.47 -8.20 -0.32
CA HIS A 95 -7.35 -7.15 0.71
C HIS A 95 -6.42 -6.00 0.30
N GLN A 96 -5.69 -6.14 -0.81
CA GLN A 96 -4.73 -5.14 -1.28
C GLN A 96 -5.13 -4.71 -2.67
N CYS A 97 -5.87 -3.61 -2.73
CA CYS A 97 -6.26 -2.97 -3.97
C CYS A 97 -5.69 -1.56 -4.04
N THR A 98 -5.15 -1.21 -5.20
CA THR A 98 -4.83 0.17 -5.52
C THR A 98 -6.13 0.88 -5.89
N ILE A 99 -6.40 2.00 -5.23
CA ILE A 99 -7.59 2.83 -5.44
C ILE A 99 -7.16 4.06 -6.23
N SER A 100 -7.74 4.24 -7.42
CA SER A 100 -7.52 5.43 -8.24
C SER A 100 -8.86 6.10 -8.49
N ALA A 101 -9.00 7.36 -8.08
CA ALA A 101 -10.17 8.15 -8.43
C ALA A 101 -10.07 8.53 -9.91
N THR A 102 -11.18 8.38 -10.63
CA THR A 102 -11.32 8.76 -12.03
C THR A 102 -12.20 10.00 -12.02
N ASP A 103 -11.60 11.16 -12.32
CA ASP A 103 -12.28 12.46 -12.47
C ASP A 103 -13.22 12.44 -13.69
#